data_AF-A0A6A4B5K5-F1
#
_entry.id   AF-A0A6A4B5K5-F1
#
_cell.length_a   1.000
_cell.length_b   1.000
_cell.length_c   1.000
_cell.angle_alpha   90.00
_cell.angle_beta   90.00
_cell.angle_gamma   90.00
#
_symmetry.space_group_name_H-M   'P 1'
#
loop_
_entity.id
_entity.type
_entity.pdbx_description
1 polymer ?
#
loop_
_entity_poly.entity_id
_entity_poly.type
_entity_poly.pdbx_seq_one_letter_code
_entity_poly.pdbx_strand_id
1 'polypeptide(L)'
;MAKGPFLPAEDFKACFNLFCCIYGIGTLGMPGNFARAGPTLACIALVFMAFANTYSSITMSKVMLLAPRSVNTFGDLGEWSMGKTGRYLCVISQMGSCLLIPCVFLILGGQLLDGLFP
;
A
#
# COMPACT_ATOMS: atom_id res chain seq x y z
N MET A 1 -11.32 -28.43 2.85
CA MET A 1 -11.11 -27.00 3.15
C MET A 1 -11.59 -26.77 4.58
N ALA A 2 -10.70 -26.95 5.56
CA ALA A 2 -11.08 -26.93 6.97
C ALA A 2 -11.45 -25.50 7.38
N LYS A 3 -12.66 -25.33 7.92
CA LYS A 3 -13.19 -24.07 8.46
C LYS A 3 -12.53 -23.84 9.83
N GLY A 4 -11.32 -23.30 9.81
CA GLY A 4 -10.69 -22.73 11.02
C GLY A 4 -11.54 -21.58 11.57
N PRO A 5 -11.34 -21.19 12.85
CA PRO A 5 -12.08 -20.07 13.45
C PRO A 5 -11.99 -18.83 12.55
N PHE A 6 -13.13 -18.16 12.34
CA PHE A 6 -13.17 -16.87 11.66
C PHE A 6 -12.42 -15.86 12.55
N LEU A 7 -11.28 -15.36 12.08
CA LEU A 7 -10.35 -14.43 12.77
C LEU A 7 -9.71 -14.94 14.08
N PRO A 8 -8.63 -15.73 13.99
CA PRO A 8 -7.60 -15.81 15.02
C PRO A 8 -7.09 -14.42 15.44
N ALA A 9 -6.63 -14.29 16.69
CA ALA A 9 -6.03 -13.04 17.19
C ALA A 9 -4.82 -12.57 16.36
N GLU A 10 -4.14 -13.51 15.69
CA GLU A 10 -3.00 -13.24 14.81
C GLU A 10 -3.43 -12.50 13.53
N ASP A 11 -4.55 -12.90 12.91
CA ASP A 11 -5.15 -12.20 11.77
C ASP A 11 -5.64 -10.80 12.15
N PHE A 12 -6.16 -10.63 13.37
CA PHE A 12 -6.56 -9.31 13.86
C PHE A 12 -5.36 -8.36 13.98
N LYS A 13 -4.22 -8.84 14.51
CA LYS A 13 -2.99 -8.05 14.62
C LYS A 13 -2.44 -7.68 13.24
N ALA A 14 -2.51 -8.60 12.27
CA ALA A 14 -2.13 -8.33 10.88
C ALA A 14 -3.02 -7.25 10.25
N CYS A 15 -4.35 -7.34 10.42
CA CYS A 15 -5.30 -6.33 9.95
C CYS A 15 -5.05 -4.96 10.60
N PHE A 16 -4.78 -4.91 11.90
CA PHE A 16 -4.49 -3.65 12.59
C PHE A 16 -3.20 -2.99 12.07
N ASN A 17 -2.16 -3.79 11.83
CA ASN A 17 -0.91 -3.27 11.30
C ASN A 17 -1.10 -2.75 9.86
N LEU A 18 -1.84 -3.47 9.01
CA LEU A 18 -2.22 -3.01 7.68
C LEU A 18 -3.03 -1.70 7.74
N PHE A 19 -3.99 -1.60 8.64
CA PHE A 19 -4.77 -0.38 8.84
C PHE A 19 -3.87 0.79 9.20
N CYS A 20 -2.97 0.62 10.19
CA CYS A 20 -2.01 1.65 10.59
C CYS A 20 -1.10 2.09 9.43
N CYS A 21 -0.64 1.14 8.59
CA CYS A 21 0.18 1.46 7.42
C CYS A 21 -0.58 2.23 6.33
N ILE A 22 -1.88 1.98 6.16
CA ILE A 22 -2.72 2.63 5.13
C ILE A 22 -3.18 4.02 5.59
N TYR A 23 -3.61 4.13 6.86
CA TYR A 23 -4.03 5.39 7.47
C TYR A 23 -2.81 6.21 7.88
N GLY A 24 -2.20 6.86 6.89
CA GLY A 24 -1.05 7.72 7.10
C GLY A 24 -1.10 8.95 6.21
N ILE A 25 -0.02 9.15 5.44
CA ILE A 25 0.15 10.39 4.69
C ILE A 25 -0.81 10.55 3.52
N GLY A 26 -1.28 9.43 2.95
CA GLY A 26 -2.23 9.44 1.84
C GLY A 26 -3.55 10.11 2.22
N THR A 27 -4.02 9.92 3.46
CA THR A 27 -5.23 10.58 3.95
C THR A 27 -5.00 12.06 4.26
N LEU A 28 -3.79 12.46 4.67
CA LEU A 28 -3.44 13.87 4.91
C LEU A 28 -3.35 14.69 3.61
N GLY A 29 -2.90 14.07 2.51
CA GLY A 29 -2.82 14.72 1.20
C GLY A 29 -4.14 14.75 0.40
N MET A 30 -5.14 13.96 0.81
CA MET A 30 -6.41 13.84 0.09
C MET A 30 -7.19 15.15 -0.05
N PRO A 31 -7.38 15.97 1.01
CA PRO A 31 -8.11 17.23 0.89
C PRO A 31 -7.47 18.19 -0.13
N GLY A 32 -6.14 18.28 -0.14
CA GLY A 32 -5.40 19.10 -1.11
C GLY A 32 -5.56 18.59 -2.55
N ASN A 33 -5.56 17.27 -2.75
CA ASN A 33 -5.81 16.67 -4.05
C ASN A 33 -7.25 16.92 -4.54
N PHE A 34 -8.24 16.80 -3.64
CA PHE A 34 -9.65 17.09 -3.95
C PHE A 34 -9.87 18.57 -4.27
N ALA A 35 -9.20 19.48 -3.57
CA ALA A 35 -9.28 20.92 -3.83
C ALA A 35 -8.71 21.29 -5.21
N ARG A 36 -7.68 20.58 -5.70
CA ARG A 36 -7.05 20.85 -7.00
C ARG A 36 -7.77 20.19 -8.18
N ALA A 37 -8.20 18.93 -8.03
CA ALA A 37 -8.84 18.17 -9.10
C ALA A 37 -10.36 18.41 -9.20
N GLY A 38 -10.99 18.91 -8.13
CA GLY A 38 -12.44 19.03 -8.02
C GLY A 38 -13.11 17.74 -7.52
N PRO A 39 -14.28 17.84 -6.89
CA PRO A 39 -14.90 16.73 -6.15
C PRO A 39 -15.33 15.57 -7.04
N THR A 40 -15.77 15.83 -8.27
CA THR A 40 -16.26 14.81 -9.19
C THR A 40 -15.13 13.93 -9.74
N LEU A 41 -14.07 14.55 -10.27
CA LEU A 41 -12.90 13.84 -10.80
C LEU A 41 -12.13 13.12 -9.70
N ALA A 42 -11.97 13.74 -8.53
CA ALA A 42 -11.30 13.12 -7.40
C ALA A 42 -12.06 11.90 -6.87
N CYS A 43 -13.40 11.94 -6.79
CA CYS A 43 -14.22 10.78 -6.43
C CYS A 43 -14.10 9.64 -7.44
N ILE A 44 -14.17 9.93 -8.75
CA ILE A 44 -14.02 8.89 -9.79
C ILE A 44 -12.63 8.25 -9.72
N ALA A 45 -11.59 9.08 -9.62
CA ALA A 45 -10.21 8.60 -9.50
C ALA A 45 -9.99 7.77 -8.22
N LEU A 46 -10.58 8.19 -7.09
CA LEU A 46 -10.52 7.45 -5.84
C LEU A 46 -11.17 6.07 -5.95
N VAL A 47 -12.39 6.01 -6.52
CA VAL A 47 -13.10 4.75 -6.71
C VAL A 47 -12.33 3.82 -7.65
N PHE A 48 -11.81 4.35 -8.77
CA PHE A 48 -10.99 3.58 -9.70
C PHE A 48 -9.72 3.03 -9.03
N MET A 49 -9.00 3.87 -8.28
CA MET A 49 -7.82 3.45 -7.53
C MET A 49 -8.15 2.42 -6.46
N ALA A 50 -9.28 2.56 -5.76
CA ALA A 50 -9.72 1.57 -4.78
C ALA A 50 -9.92 0.20 -5.43
N PHE A 51 -10.66 0.13 -6.54
CA PHE A 51 -10.86 -1.13 -7.26
C PHE A 51 -9.55 -1.73 -7.79
N ALA A 52 -8.67 -0.90 -8.37
CA ALA A 52 -7.38 -1.35 -8.89
C ALA A 52 -6.49 -1.94 -7.79
N ASN A 53 -6.42 -1.28 -6.62
CA ASN A 53 -5.64 -1.76 -5.48
C ASN A 53 -6.24 -3.02 -4.86
N THR A 54 -7.57 -3.09 -4.73
CA THR A 54 -8.25 -4.30 -4.23
C THR A 54 -8.03 -5.49 -5.18
N TYR A 55 -8.17 -5.29 -6.48
CA TYR A 55 -7.90 -6.34 -7.47
C TYR A 55 -6.46 -6.82 -7.41
N SER A 56 -5.50 -5.89 -7.36
CA SER A 56 -4.07 -6.20 -7.23
C SER A 56 -3.80 -7.04 -5.97
N SER A 57 -4.35 -6.63 -4.82
CA SER A 57 -4.21 -7.35 -3.55
C SER A 57 -4.75 -8.79 -3.64
N ILE A 58 -5.94 -8.97 -4.24
CA ILE A 58 -6.52 -10.32 -4.46
C ILE A 58 -5.63 -11.16 -5.37
N THR A 59 -5.14 -10.60 -6.48
CA THR A 59 -4.24 -11.34 -7.38
C THR A 59 -2.94 -11.72 -6.72
N MET A 60 -2.34 -10.83 -5.91
CA MET A 60 -1.15 -11.14 -5.12
C MET A 60 -1.40 -12.27 -4.13
N SER A 61 -2.52 -12.25 -3.40
CA SER A 61 -2.88 -13.34 -2.49
C SER A 61 -3.03 -14.68 -3.23
N LYS A 62 -3.64 -14.69 -4.42
CA LYS A 62 -3.76 -15.90 -5.25
C LYS A 62 -2.41 -16.42 -5.73
N VAL A 63 -1.51 -15.54 -6.13
CA VAL A 63 -0.14 -15.90 -6.54
C VAL A 63 0.64 -16.43 -5.35
N MET A 64 0.51 -15.81 -4.17
CA MET A 64 1.18 -16.25 -2.95
C MET A 64 0.69 -17.63 -2.46
N LEU A 65 -0.57 -18.01 -2.74
CA LEU A 65 -1.08 -19.36 -2.48
C LEU A 65 -0.49 -20.43 -3.41
N LEU A 66 -0.06 -20.05 -4.63
CA LEU A 66 0.57 -20.95 -5.59
C LEU A 66 2.09 -21.01 -5.43
N ALA A 67 2.68 -19.99 -4.81
CA ALA A 67 4.12 -19.87 -4.65
C ALA A 67 4.69 -20.91 -3.65
N PRO A 68 5.89 -21.46 -3.91
CA PRO A 68 6.58 -22.35 -2.98
C PRO A 68 7.03 -21.58 -1.72
N ARG A 69 7.21 -22.28 -0.59
CA ARG A 69 7.56 -21.69 0.73
C ARG A 69 8.88 -20.90 0.77
N SER A 70 9.66 -20.93 -0.31
CA SER A 70 10.87 -20.12 -0.46
C SER A 70 10.55 -18.63 -0.69
N VAL A 71 9.39 -18.33 -1.28
CA VAL A 71 8.98 -16.97 -1.66
C VAL A 71 8.38 -16.25 -0.45
N ASN A 72 9.21 -15.48 0.26
CA ASN A 72 8.77 -14.71 1.45
C ASN A 72 8.75 -13.19 1.23
N THR A 73 9.43 -12.69 0.20
CA THR A 73 9.53 -11.24 -0.07
C THR A 73 8.92 -10.87 -1.41
N PHE A 74 8.47 -9.61 -1.52
CA PHE A 74 7.85 -9.08 -2.73
C PHE A 74 8.78 -9.18 -3.96
N GLY A 75 10.09 -9.01 -3.77
CA GLY A 75 11.07 -9.18 -4.84
C GLY A 75 11.22 -10.63 -5.32
N ASP A 76 11.10 -11.60 -4.41
CA ASP A 76 11.16 -13.03 -4.74
C ASP A 76 9.87 -13.49 -5.44
N LEU A 77 8.72 -12.91 -5.07
CA LEU A 77 7.44 -13.08 -5.78
C LEU A 77 7.53 -12.52 -7.21
N GLY A 78 8.21 -11.39 -7.39
CA GLY A 78 8.53 -10.82 -8.70
C GLY A 78 9.43 -11.73 -9.53
N GLU A 79 10.43 -12.35 -8.89
CA GLU A 79 11.30 -13.33 -9.55
C GLU A 79 10.53 -14.57 -10.00
N TRP A 80 9.64 -15.07 -9.15
CA TRP A 80 8.85 -16.25 -9.43
C TRP A 80 7.81 -16.03 -10.55
N SER A 81 7.22 -14.84 -10.62
CA SER A 81 6.20 -14.51 -11.64
C SER A 81 6.77 -14.11 -13.00
N MET A 82 7.89 -13.37 -13.03
CA MET A 82 8.40 -12.75 -14.27
C MET A 82 9.91 -12.92 -14.47
N GLY A 83 10.58 -13.71 -13.62
CA GLY A 83 12.02 -13.93 -13.67
C GLY A 83 12.84 -12.75 -13.12
N LYS A 84 14.13 -12.70 -13.47
CA LYS A 84 15.08 -11.70 -12.95
C LYS A 84 14.64 -10.25 -13.18
N THR A 85 13.96 -9.97 -14.29
CA THR A 85 13.41 -8.64 -14.59
C THR A 85 12.30 -8.24 -13.61
N GLY A 86 11.43 -9.17 -13.23
CA GLY A 86 10.40 -8.95 -12.21
C GLY A 86 10.98 -8.64 -10.83
N ARG A 87 12.08 -9.32 -10.46
CA ARG A 87 12.80 -9.03 -9.21
C ARG A 87 13.33 -7.60 -9.15
N TYR A 88 14.00 -7.15 -10.21
CA TYR A 88 14.53 -5.78 -10.26
C TYR A 88 13.41 -4.74 -10.21
N LEU A 89 12.31 -4.94 -10.95
CA LEU A 89 11.15 -4.04 -10.92
C LEU A 89 10.55 -3.92 -9.52
N CYS A 90 10.28 -5.04 -8.85
CA CYS A 90 9.75 -5.06 -7.49
C CYS A 90 10.70 -4.36 -6.50
N VAL A 91 12.00 -4.69 -6.53
CA VAL A 91 12.99 -4.11 -5.61
C VAL A 91 13.14 -2.60 -5.83
N ILE A 92 13.23 -2.14 -7.08
CA ILE A 92 13.35 -0.71 -7.38
C ILE A 92 12.11 0.05 -6.91
N SER A 93 10.90 -0.47 -7.17
CA SER A 93 9.66 0.15 -6.69
C SER A 93 9.57 0.22 -5.15
N GLN A 94 10.06 -0.82 -4.46
CA GLN A 94 10.08 -0.89 -3.00
C GLN A 94 11.07 0.12 -2.41
N MET A 95 12.26 0.21 -2.98
CA MET A 95 13.30 1.17 -2.56
C MET A 95 12.84 2.61 -2.78
N GLY A 96 12.22 2.90 -3.93
CA GLY A 96 11.62 4.20 -4.20
C GLY A 96 10.54 4.56 -3.17
N SER A 97 9.64 3.63 -2.88
CA SER A 97 8.57 3.84 -1.88
C SER A 97 9.15 4.09 -0.48
N CYS A 98 10.13 3.29 -0.06
CA CYS A 98 10.78 3.41 1.25
C CYS A 98 11.49 4.76 1.44
N LEU A 99 12.05 5.34 0.37
CA LEU A 99 12.68 6.66 0.41
C LEU A 99 11.64 7.79 0.41
N LEU A 100 10.61 7.69 -0.44
CA LEU A 100 9.64 8.76 -0.63
C LEU A 100 8.69 8.92 0.57
N ILE A 101 8.30 7.84 1.24
CA ILE A 101 7.40 7.87 2.40
C ILE A 101 7.92 8.82 3.52
N PRO A 102 9.15 8.67 4.04
CA PRO A 102 9.67 9.56 5.07
C PRO A 102 9.88 10.99 4.57
N CYS A 103 10.27 11.19 3.30
CA CYS A 103 10.41 12.52 2.72
C CYS A 103 9.06 13.27 2.73
N VAL A 104 7.99 12.63 2.27
CA VAL A 104 6.65 13.24 2.26
C VAL A 104 6.18 13.47 3.71
N PHE A 105 6.48 12.56 4.63
CA PHE A 105 6.16 12.70 6.06
C PHE A 105 6.80 13.92 6.70
N LEU A 106 8.09 14.14 6.43
CA LEU A 106 8.79 15.33 6.90
C LEU A 106 8.22 16.62 6.29
N ILE A 107 7.88 16.62 5.00
CA ILE A 107 7.31 17.80 4.34
C ILE A 107 5.93 18.14 4.92
N LEU A 108 5.00 17.18 4.97
CA LEU A 108 3.67 17.44 5.54
C LEU A 108 3.73 17.75 7.03
N GLY A 109 4.59 17.06 7.79
CA GLY A 109 4.80 17.36 9.21
C GLY A 109 5.32 18.79 9.43
N GLY A 110 6.23 19.26 8.59
CA GLY A 110 6.74 20.64 8.63
C GLY A 110 5.65 21.68 8.33
N GLN A 111 4.81 21.44 7.31
CA GLN A 111 3.67 22.32 7.00
C GLN A 111 2.65 22.38 8.15
N LEU A 112 2.42 21.25 8.84
CA LEU A 112 1.50 21.19 9.97
C LEU A 112 2.06 21.92 11.20
N LEU A 113 3.38 21.88 11.41
CA LEU A 113 4.06 22.59 12.49
C LEU A 113 4.07 24.11 12.26
N ASP A 114 4.34 24.56 11.02
CA ASP A 114 4.27 25.96 10.60
C ASP A 114 2.86 26.54 10.79
N GLY A 115 1.82 25.78 10.44
CA GLY A 115 0.44 26.18 10.68
C GLY A 115 0.02 26.23 12.17
N LEU A 116 0.70 25.49 13.05
CA LEU A 116 0.39 25.45 14.49
C LEU A 116 1.15 26.51 15.30
N PHE A 117 2.37 26.85 14.87
CA PHE A 117 3.22 27.88 15.48
C PHE A 117 3.69 28.87 14.40
N PRO A 118 2.85 29.86 14.03
CA PRO A 118 3.21 30.88 13.04
C PRO A 118 4.25 31.88 13.56
#